data_AF-A0A9C9W6V9-F1
#
_entry.id   AF-A0A9C9W6V9-F1
#
_cell.length_a   1.000
_cell.length_b   1.000
_cell.length_c   1.000
_cell.angle_alpha   90.00
_cell.angle_beta   90.00
_cell.angle_gamma   90.00
#
_symmetry.space_group_name_H-M   'P 1'
#
loop_
_entity.id
_entity.type
_entity.pdbx_description
1 polymer ?
#
loop_
_entity_poly.entity_id
_entity_poly.type
_entity_poly.pdbx_seq_one_letter_code
_entity_poly.pdbx_strand_id
1 'polypeptide(L)' 'MSEKQELIKKMLEMQKKFIDYEHKNGVSQQEYFAPGDDHPLGDYRHEYNKLAMKLVDLAHQEKGSHR' A
#
# COMPACT_ATOMS: atom_id res chain seq x y z
N MET A 1 -19.53 -4.31 5.84
CA MET A 1 -18.10 -4.07 6.12
C MET A 1 -17.92 -2.57 6.23
N SER A 2 -17.16 -2.06 7.20
CA SER A 2 -16.86 -0.62 7.22
C SER A 2 -15.82 -0.29 6.14
N GLU A 3 -15.85 0.92 5.57
CA GLU A 3 -14.88 1.38 4.58
C GLU A 3 -13.43 1.19 5.05
N LYS A 4 -13.18 1.41 6.35
CA LYS A 4 -11.90 1.14 7.01
C LYS A 4 -11.46 -0.31 6.90
N GLN A 5 -12.36 -1.27 7.12
CA GLN A 5 -12.06 -2.69 7.01
C GLN A 5 -11.73 -3.09 5.58
N GLU A 6 -12.43 -2.52 4.59
CA GLU A 6 -12.15 -2.77 3.17
C GLU A 6 -10.79 -2.22 2.76
N LEU A 7 -10.41 -1.03 3.25
CA LEU A 7 -9.09 -0.44 3.04
C LEU A 7 -7.98 -1.29 3.65
N ILE A 8 -8.15 -1.73 4.91
CA ILE A 8 -7.19 -2.62 5.57
C ILE A 8 -7.03 -3.92 4.76
N LYS A 9 -8.14 -4.52 4.33
CA LYS A 9 -8.10 -5.74 3.51
C LYS A 9 -7.32 -5.53 2.21
N LYS A 10 -7.59 -4.43 1.48
CA LYS A 10 -6.87 -4.09 0.25
C LYS A 10 -5.38 -3.89 0.50
N MET A 11 -5.01 -3.16 1.57
CA MET A 11 -3.60 -2.95 1.92
C MET A 11 -2.88 -4.25 2.25
N LEU A 12 -3.53 -5.17 2.97
CA LEU A 12 -2.98 -6.50 3.28
C LEU A 12 -2.79 -7.35 2.01
N GLU A 13 -3.73 -7.32 1.08
CA GLU A 13 -3.62 -8.00 -0.21
C GLU A 13 -2.43 -7.45 -1.04
N MET A 14 -2.25 -6.13 -1.06
CA MET A 14 -1.10 -5.49 -1.71
C MET A 14 0.21 -5.89 -1.05
N GLN A 15 0.31 -5.88 0.28
CA GLN A 15 1.51 -6.33 0.99
C GLN A 15 1.85 -7.79 0.70
N LYS A 16 0.85 -8.68 0.67
CA LYS A 16 1.07 -10.09 0.31
C LYS A 16 1.63 -10.24 -1.09
N LYS A 17 1.08 -9.53 -2.08
CA LYS A 17 1.60 -9.54 -3.45
C LYS A 17 3.05 -9.05 -3.53
N PHE A 18 3.39 -8.01 -2.77
CA PHE A 18 4.77 -7.51 -2.68
C PHE A 18 5.70 -8.57 -2.10
N ILE A 19 5.36 -9.15 -0.95
CA ILE A 19 6.15 -10.19 -0.28
C ILE A 19 6.33 -11.41 -1.19
N ASP A 20 5.27 -11.85 -1.86
CA ASP A 20 5.34 -12.97 -2.81
C ASP A 20 6.26 -12.67 -3.99
N TYR A 21 6.27 -11.43 -4.47
CA TYR A 21 7.17 -10.98 -5.52
C TYR A 21 8.62 -10.92 -5.04
N GLU A 22 8.86 -10.33 -3.87
CA GLU A 22 10.18 -10.20 -3.24
C GLU A 22 10.78 -11.57 -2.95
N HIS A 23 10.04 -12.50 -2.37
CA HIS A 23 10.53 -13.86 -2.10
C HIS A 23 10.91 -14.62 -3.37
N LYS A 24 10.25 -14.33 -4.50
CA LYS A 24 10.49 -15.02 -5.78
C LYS A 24 11.62 -14.41 -6.60
N ASN A 25 11.72 -13.08 -6.62
CA ASN A 25 12.59 -12.36 -7.56
C ASN A 25 13.68 -11.55 -6.85
N GLY A 26 13.56 -11.34 -5.54
CA GLY A 26 14.22 -10.24 -4.84
C GLY A 26 13.59 -8.88 -5.20
N VAL A 27 13.93 -7.85 -4.44
CA VAL A 27 13.62 -6.45 -4.77
C VAL A 27 14.83 -5.60 -4.45
N SER A 28 15.38 -4.93 -5.45
CA SER A 28 16.40 -3.91 -5.28
C SER A 28 15.77 -2.57 -4.88
N GLN A 29 16.58 -1.66 -4.32
CA GLN A 29 16.13 -0.30 -4.04
C GLN A 29 15.64 0.41 -5.31
N GLN A 30 16.32 0.23 -6.45
CA GLN A 30 15.92 0.87 -7.70
C GLN A 30 14.53 0.40 -8.15
N GLU A 31 14.25 -0.91 -8.10
CA GLU A 31 12.93 -1.45 -8.47
C GLU A 31 11.80 -0.98 -7.53
N TYR A 32 12.12 -0.73 -6.26
CA TYR A 32 11.16 -0.21 -5.29
C TYR A 32 10.90 1.30 -5.41
N PHE A 33 11.94 2.08 -5.68
CA PHE A 33 11.89 3.55 -5.68
C PHE A 33 11.67 4.17 -7.07
N ALA A 34 12.17 3.53 -8.11
CA ALA A 34 12.12 3.95 -9.50
C ALA A 34 11.90 2.73 -10.44
N PRO A 35 10.77 2.01 -10.27
CA PRO A 35 10.39 0.94 -11.19
C PRO A 35 10.30 1.46 -12.63
N GLY A 36 10.66 0.63 -13.61
CA GLY A 36 10.35 0.91 -15.01
C GLY A 36 8.83 0.86 -15.27
N ASP A 37 8.39 1.40 -16.41
CA ASP A 37 6.97 1.59 -16.74
C ASP A 37 6.13 0.29 -16.68
N ASP A 38 6.74 -0.86 -16.99
CA ASP A 38 6.10 -2.18 -16.97
C ASP A 38 6.52 -3.05 -15.76
N HIS A 39 7.15 -2.46 -14.74
CA HIS A 39 7.59 -3.21 -13.58
C HIS A 39 6.39 -3.60 -12.70
N PRO A 40 6.38 -4.81 -12.10
CA PRO A 40 5.30 -5.23 -11.17
C PRO A 40 5.09 -4.31 -9.96
N LEU A 41 6.06 -3.45 -9.65
CA LEU A 41 6.01 -2.44 -8.59
C LEU A 41 5.75 -1.01 -9.09
N GLY A 42 5.47 -0.81 -10.39
CA GLY A 42 5.36 0.47 -11.12
C GLY A 42 4.63 1.59 -10.37
N ASP A 43 3.56 1.26 -9.66
CA ASP A 43 2.79 2.22 -8.84
C ASP A 43 2.58 1.75 -7.40
N TYR A 44 3.18 0.62 -7.01
CA TYR A 44 2.92 -0.04 -5.74
C TYR A 44 3.08 0.92 -4.55
N ARG A 45 4.21 1.64 -4.51
CA ARG A 45 4.52 2.56 -3.41
C ARG A 45 3.54 3.73 -3.34
N HIS A 46 3.18 4.29 -4.49
CA HIS A 46 2.26 5.43 -4.56
C HIS A 46 0.84 5.02 -4.15
N GLU A 47 0.33 3.92 -4.70
CA GLU A 47 -0.99 3.40 -4.34
C GLU A 47 -1.09 2.99 -2.87
N TYR A 48 -0.07 2.26 -2.37
CA TYR A 48 -0.04 1.86 -0.98
C TYR A 48 -0.04 3.06 -0.03
N ASN A 49 0.77 4.09 -0.34
CA ASN A 49 0.81 5.32 0.43
C ASN A 49 -0.54 6.06 0.40
N LYS A 50 -1.17 6.17 -0.76
CA LYS A 50 -2.51 6.78 -0.90
C LYS A 50 -3.55 6.08 -0.02
N LEU A 51 -3.55 4.75 0.02
CA LEU A 51 -4.45 3.98 0.88
C LEU A 51 -4.12 4.16 2.36
N ALA A 52 -2.83 4.16 2.72
CA ALA A 52 -2.39 4.40 4.09
C ALA A 52 -2.83 5.78 4.60
N MET A 53 -2.67 6.82 3.78
CA MET A 53 -3.12 8.17 4.12
C MET A 53 -4.64 8.21 4.34
N LYS A 54 -5.42 7.58 3.46
CA LYS A 54 -6.88 7.50 3.61
C LYS A 54 -7.30 6.74 4.87
N LEU A 55 -6.58 5.66 5.21
CA LEU A 55 -6.82 4.90 6.44
C LEU A 55 -6.57 5.74 7.69
N VAL A 56 -5.50 6.53 7.69
CA VAL A 56 -5.17 7.48 8.76
C VAL A 56 -6.26 8.54 8.90
N ASP A 57 -6.69 9.14 7.79
CA ASP A 57 -7.79 10.14 7.79
C ASP A 57 -9.07 9.58 8.41
N LEU A 58 -9.47 8.36 8.02
CA LEU A 58 -10.63 7.69 8.61
C LEU A 58 -10.46 7.43 10.12
N ALA A 59 -9.26 7.05 10.55
CA ALA A 59 -8.98 6.83 11.97
C ALA A 59 -9.08 8.13 12.78
N HIS A 60 -8.62 9.25 12.22
CA HIS A 60 -8.77 10.58 12.82
C HIS A 60 -10.24 10.99 12.91
N GLN A 61 -11.02 10.80 11.83
CA GLN A 61 -12.47 11.06 11.81
C GLN A 61 -13.22 10.24 12.86
N GLU A 62 -12.92 8.94 13.00
CA GLU A 62 -13.53 8.07 14.02
C GLU A 62 -13.20 8.50 15.45
N LYS A 63 -12.00 9.04 15.67
CA LYS A 63 -11.54 9.48 16.99
C LYS A 63 -11.89 10.93 17.31
N GLY A 64 -12.39 11.70 16.34
CA GLY A 64 -12.61 13.14 16.48
C GLY A 64 -11.31 13.93 16.66
N SER A 65 -10.18 13.39 16.21
CA SER A 65 -8.87 14.05 16.26
C SER A 65 -8.47 14.61 14.90
N HIS A 66 -7.49 15.51 14.88
CA HIS A 66 -6.95 16.09 13.65
C HIS A 66 -5.65 15.38 13.25
N ARG A 67 -5.36 15.36 11.95
CA ARG A 67 -4.16 14.76 11.36
C ARG A 67 -2.91 15.58 11.64
#